data_AF-A0A950X8R6-F1
#
_entry.id   AF-A0A950X8R6-F1
#
_cell.length_a   1.000
_cell.length_b   1.000
_cell.length_c   1.000
_cell.angle_alpha   90.00
_cell.angle_beta   90.00
_cell.angle_gamma   90.00
#
_symmetry.space_group_name_H-M   'P 1'
#
loop_
_entity.id
_entity.type
_entity.pdbx_description
1 polymer ?
#
loop_
_entity_poly.entity_id
_entity_poly.type
_entity_poly.pdbx_seq_one_letter_code
_entity_poly.pdbx_strand_id
1 'polypeptide(L)'
;NGSLTGNDNLNDTAFNQDTSNTAAGVNGAGPTPGIGLNSFYGPWLERVDVALARNFSIAEGKQLQLQVQVFNLFNHANFYVQNGDGINQLQYNPIGTNCGDGVSLNQTCYLVPNSGPGNFGTLQGISPNGLPRALQFSARFTF
;
A
#
# COMPACT_ATOMS: atom_id res chain seq x y z
N ASN A 1 31.05 -15.64 34.91
CA ASN A 1 29.92 -16.57 35.06
C ASN A 1 28.65 -15.74 34.96
N GLY A 2 28.04 -15.71 33.79
CA GLY A 2 26.91 -14.83 33.48
C GLY A 2 26.30 -15.25 32.15
N SER A 3 25.69 -16.44 32.18
CA SER A 3 24.93 -17.01 31.08
C SER A 3 23.75 -16.10 30.77
N LEU A 4 23.77 -15.46 29.60
CA LEU A 4 22.58 -14.86 29.03
C LEU A 4 21.83 -15.98 28.33
N THR A 5 20.92 -16.61 29.06
CA THR A 5 19.92 -17.51 28.50
C THR A 5 19.01 -16.67 27.61
N GLY A 6 19.24 -16.73 26.29
CA GLY A 6 18.21 -16.38 25.33
C GLY A 6 16.97 -17.18 25.69
N ASN A 7 15.89 -16.47 26.03
CA ASN A 7 14.59 -17.10 26.16
C ASN A 7 14.18 -17.52 24.76
N ASP A 8 14.06 -18.82 24.53
CA ASP A 8 13.65 -19.47 23.29
C ASP A 8 12.16 -19.18 22.96
N ASN A 9 11.73 -17.91 23.00
CA ASN A 9 10.42 -17.49 22.56
C ASN A 9 10.51 -16.36 21.53
N LEU A 10 10.32 -16.77 20.27
CA LEU A 10 10.26 -15.96 19.06
C LEU A 10 11.64 -15.62 18.50
N ASN A 11 12.03 -16.43 17.51
CA ASN A 11 12.84 -16.09 16.34
C ASN A 11 12.99 -14.56 16.10
N ASP A 12 13.92 -13.94 16.81
CA ASP A 12 14.22 -12.52 16.69
C ASP A 12 15.48 -12.37 15.83
N THR A 13 15.27 -12.29 14.51
CA THR A 13 16.33 -11.92 13.57
C THR A 13 16.92 -10.53 13.84
N ALA A 14 16.38 -9.74 14.78
CA ALA A 14 16.99 -8.50 15.24
C ALA A 14 18.02 -8.70 16.36
N PHE A 15 18.04 -9.84 17.06
CA PHE A 15 19.06 -10.11 18.08
C PHE A 15 20.42 -10.49 17.47
N ASN A 16 20.46 -10.97 16.22
CA ASN A 16 21.69 -11.50 15.60
C ASN A 16 22.25 -10.65 14.43
N GLN A 17 21.78 -9.41 14.27
CA GLN A 17 22.38 -8.47 13.31
C GLN A 17 23.21 -7.46 14.09
N ASP A 18 24.43 -7.84 14.45
CA ASP A 18 25.44 -7.05 15.17
C ASP A 18 25.98 -5.88 14.30
N THR A 19 25.06 -5.07 13.78
CA THR A 19 25.34 -3.86 13.00
C THR A 19 24.67 -2.69 13.72
N SER A 20 25.25 -1.50 13.57
CA SER A 20 24.86 -0.23 14.21
C SER A 20 23.42 0.25 13.92
N ASN A 21 22.49 -0.62 13.51
CA ASN A 21 21.15 -0.31 13.05
C ASN A 21 20.08 -1.37 13.41
N THR A 22 20.27 -2.17 14.47
CA THR A 22 19.32 -3.22 14.88
C THR A 22 17.88 -2.74 15.05
N ALA A 23 17.68 -1.52 15.56
CA ALA A 23 16.35 -0.93 15.67
C ALA A 23 15.67 -0.68 14.31
N ALA A 24 16.42 -0.39 13.24
CA ALA A 24 15.86 -0.29 11.89
C ALA A 24 15.70 -1.65 11.20
N GLY A 25 16.36 -2.71 11.69
CA GLY A 25 16.06 -4.09 11.30
C GLY A 25 14.71 -4.58 11.85
N VAL A 26 14.36 -4.12 13.06
CA VAL A 26 13.01 -4.29 13.65
C VAL A 26 11.96 -3.44 12.93
N ASN A 27 12.33 -2.23 12.49
CA ASN A 27 11.47 -1.35 11.69
C ASN A 27 11.45 -1.74 10.19
N GLY A 28 12.39 -2.60 9.80
CA GLY A 28 12.61 -2.99 8.42
C GLY A 28 11.48 -3.91 7.99
N ALA A 29 11.05 -3.74 6.75
CA ALA A 29 10.16 -4.58 5.95
C ALA A 29 10.55 -6.08 5.85
N GLY A 30 11.30 -6.61 6.82
CA GLY A 30 11.59 -8.02 6.96
C GLY A 30 10.34 -8.82 7.34
N PRO A 31 10.33 -10.13 7.04
CA PRO A 31 9.18 -10.98 7.30
C PRO A 31 8.79 -10.92 8.77
N THR A 32 7.54 -10.53 9.03
CA THR A 32 7.02 -10.38 10.38
C THR A 32 7.04 -11.74 11.10
N PRO A 33 7.60 -11.84 12.33
CA PRO A 33 7.68 -13.11 13.04
C PRO A 33 6.30 -13.78 13.16
N GLY A 34 6.20 -15.03 12.71
CA GLY A 34 4.95 -15.80 12.74
C GLY A 34 3.98 -15.55 11.57
N ILE A 35 4.30 -14.64 10.64
CA ILE A 35 3.50 -14.37 9.44
C ILE A 35 4.28 -14.85 8.21
N GLY A 36 3.64 -15.69 7.39
CA GLY A 36 4.24 -16.19 6.16
C GLY A 36 4.37 -15.11 5.08
N LEU A 37 5.21 -15.36 4.08
CA LEU A 37 5.21 -14.53 2.86
C LEU A 37 3.82 -14.53 2.21
N ASN A 38 3.41 -13.42 1.61
CA ASN A 38 2.11 -13.25 0.95
C ASN A 38 0.87 -13.46 1.85
N SER A 39 0.99 -13.22 3.17
CA SER A 39 -0.14 -13.37 4.10
C SER A 39 -1.20 -12.26 4.01
N PHE A 40 -0.95 -11.20 3.24
CA PHE A 40 -1.87 -10.08 3.07
C PHE A 40 -2.44 -10.04 1.66
N TYR A 41 -3.77 -9.94 1.60
CA TYR A 41 -4.51 -9.76 0.37
C TYR A 41 -5.28 -8.46 0.44
N GLY A 42 -5.22 -7.69 -0.65
CA GLY A 42 -5.99 -6.47 -0.79
C GLY A 42 -7.47 -6.76 -1.01
N PRO A 43 -8.34 -5.75 -0.80
CA PRO A 43 -9.73 -5.83 -1.22
C PRO A 43 -9.83 -6.01 -2.74
N TRP A 44 -11.01 -6.43 -3.21
CA TRP A 44 -11.26 -6.54 -4.64
C TRP A 44 -11.19 -5.18 -5.34
N LEU A 45 -10.77 -5.21 -6.61
CA LEU A 45 -10.81 -4.04 -7.47
C LEU A 45 -12.20 -3.96 -8.12
N GLU A 46 -12.89 -2.85 -7.93
CA GLU A 46 -14.19 -2.58 -8.52
C GLU A 46 -14.21 -1.23 -9.24
N ARG A 47 -14.69 -1.25 -10.48
CA ARG A 47 -14.81 -0.05 -11.32
C ARG A 47 -15.99 -0.20 -12.26
N VAL A 48 -16.75 0.89 -12.40
CA VAL A 48 -17.84 1.00 -13.37
C VAL A 48 -17.50 2.13 -14.34
N ASP A 49 -17.40 1.79 -15.61
CA ASP A 49 -17.12 2.73 -16.69
C ASP A 49 -18.35 2.83 -17.61
N VAL A 50 -18.67 4.04 -18.06
CA VAL A 50 -19.84 4.31 -18.90
C VAL A 50 -19.44 5.13 -20.11
N ALA A 51 -19.91 4.73 -21.29
CA ALA A 51 -19.77 5.49 -22.51
C ALA A 51 -21.15 5.71 -23.17
N LEU A 52 -21.41 6.95 -23.57
CA LEU A 52 -22.62 7.32 -24.30
C LEU A 52 -22.21 8.02 -25.61
N ALA A 53 -22.81 7.61 -26.72
CA ALA A 53 -22.62 8.26 -28.00
C ALA A 53 -23.97 8.53 -28.68
N ARG A 54 -24.10 9.68 -29.34
CA ARG A 54 -25.30 10.07 -30.08
C ARG A 54 -24.91 10.69 -31.41
N ASN A 55 -25.56 10.23 -32.48
CA ASN A 55 -25.47 10.83 -33.81
C ASN A 55 -26.63 11.81 -34.00
N PHE A 56 -26.30 12.98 -34.52
CA PHE A 56 -27.22 14.05 -34.89
C PHE A 56 -27.11 14.27 -36.40
N SER A 57 -28.23 14.09 -37.10
CA SER A 57 -28.36 14.47 -38.51
C SER A 57 -28.54 15.99 -38.57
N ILE A 58 -27.56 16.70 -39.13
CA ILE A 58 -27.62 18.18 -39.22
C ILE A 58 -28.32 18.60 -40.51
N ALA A 59 -27.91 18.01 -41.63
CA ALA A 59 -28.44 18.27 -42.96
C ALA A 59 -28.20 17.04 -43.84
N GLU A 60 -28.66 17.11 -45.09
CA GLU A 60 -28.40 16.07 -46.08
C GLU A 60 -26.88 15.86 -46.26
N GLY A 61 -26.44 14.61 -46.11
CA GLY A 61 -25.02 14.24 -46.13
C GLY A 61 -24.21 14.59 -44.88
N LYS A 62 -24.73 15.39 -43.94
CA LYS A 62 -23.96 15.91 -42.79
C LYS A 62 -24.38 15.29 -41.46
N GLN A 63 -23.43 14.68 -40.76
CA GLN A 63 -23.65 14.04 -39.46
C GLN A 63 -22.66 14.55 -38.40
N LEU A 64 -23.15 14.78 -37.20
CA LEU A 64 -22.35 15.07 -36.01
C LEU A 64 -22.55 13.96 -34.98
N GLN A 65 -21.47 13.29 -34.60
CA GLN A 65 -21.46 12.36 -33.49
C GLN A 65 -20.84 13.03 -32.28
N LEU A 66 -21.55 13.00 -31.15
CA LEU A 66 -21.01 13.37 -29.84
C LEU A 66 -20.84 12.11 -29.01
N GLN A 67 -19.72 11.99 -28.32
CA GLN A 67 -19.45 10.90 -27.38
C GLN A 67 -18.93 11.46 -26.05
N VAL A 68 -19.40 10.86 -24.96
CA VAL A 68 -18.93 11.09 -23.60
C VAL A 68 -18.52 9.74 -23.01
N GLN A 69 -17.36 9.69 -22.37
CA GLN A 69 -16.88 8.53 -21.63
C GLN A 69 -16.56 8.95 -20.20
N VAL A 70 -16.99 8.16 -19.22
CA VAL A 70 -16.73 8.37 -17.80
C VAL A 70 -16.10 7.11 -17.25
N PHE A 71 -14.87 7.23 -16.77
CA PHE A 71 -14.14 6.15 -16.11
C PHE A 71 -14.27 6.31 -14.60
N ASN A 72 -14.43 5.19 -13.89
CA ASN A 72 -14.68 5.17 -12.45
C ASN A 72 -15.88 6.08 -12.06
N LEU A 73 -17.07 5.75 -12.59
CA LEU A 73 -18.32 6.50 -12.43
C LEU A 73 -18.63 6.83 -10.97
N PHE A 74 -18.46 5.85 -10.07
CA PHE A 74 -18.73 5.99 -8.64
C PHE A 74 -17.56 6.58 -7.84
N ASN A 75 -16.45 6.91 -8.50
CA ASN A 75 -15.23 7.41 -7.86
C ASN A 75 -14.77 6.48 -6.72
N HIS A 76 -14.88 5.17 -6.91
CA HIS A 76 -14.47 4.17 -5.93
C HIS A 76 -12.95 4.08 -5.86
N ALA A 77 -12.40 4.09 -4.66
CA ALA A 77 -10.96 4.00 -4.43
C ALA A 77 -10.52 2.53 -4.51
N ASN A 78 -9.66 2.24 -5.48
CA ASN A 78 -9.14 0.90 -5.73
C ASN A 78 -7.76 0.77 -5.07
N PHE A 79 -7.70 0.15 -3.89
CA PHE A 79 -6.45 -0.10 -3.18
C PHE A 79 -5.73 -1.32 -3.78
N TYR A 80 -4.39 -1.31 -3.80
CA TYR A 80 -3.61 -2.46 -4.22
C TYR A 80 -2.77 -3.00 -3.06
N VAL A 81 -2.61 -4.32 -3.03
CA VAL A 81 -1.65 -5.00 -2.18
C VAL A 81 -0.93 -5.97 -3.09
N GLN A 82 0.34 -5.69 -3.36
CA GLN A 82 1.11 -6.51 -4.31
C GLN A 82 2.58 -6.49 -3.89
N ASN A 83 3.21 -7.66 -3.87
CA ASN A 83 4.64 -7.80 -3.56
C ASN A 83 5.10 -7.17 -2.22
N GLY A 84 4.20 -7.05 -1.23
CA GLY A 84 4.52 -6.43 0.07
C GLY A 84 4.33 -4.91 0.10
N ASP A 85 3.91 -4.30 -1.01
CA ASP A 85 3.60 -2.88 -1.11
C ASP A 85 2.09 -2.60 -0.96
N GLY A 86 1.75 -1.36 -0.62
CA GLY A 86 0.37 -0.90 -0.50
C GLY A 86 -0.28 -1.16 0.87
N ILE A 87 0.45 -1.77 1.80
CA ILE A 87 0.07 -1.97 3.20
C ILE A 87 1.16 -1.52 4.16
N ASN A 88 0.78 -1.16 5.39
CA ASN A 88 1.75 -1.07 6.46
C ASN A 88 2.16 -2.48 6.93
N GLN A 89 3.39 -2.86 6.67
CA GLN A 89 3.95 -4.15 7.09
C GLN A 89 4.60 -4.14 8.48
N LEU A 90 4.65 -2.99 9.15
CA LEU A 90 5.26 -2.83 10.46
C LEU A 90 4.32 -3.30 11.57
N GLN A 91 4.59 -4.45 12.19
CA GLN A 91 3.80 -4.98 13.31
C GLN A 91 4.17 -4.39 14.68
N TYR A 92 5.43 -4.00 14.87
CA TYR A 92 5.93 -3.48 16.13
C TYR A 92 6.74 -2.19 15.91
N ASN A 93 6.48 -1.18 16.73
CA ASN A 93 7.33 0.00 16.79
C ASN A 93 8.40 -0.21 17.88
N PRO A 94 9.70 -0.06 17.55
CA PRO A 94 10.74 -0.11 18.56
C PRO A 94 10.76 1.20 19.35
N ILE A 95 10.73 1.12 20.68
CA ILE A 95 10.80 2.30 21.58
C ILE A 95 11.91 2.12 22.62
N GLY A 96 12.56 3.23 22.99
CA GLY A 96 13.61 3.23 24.00
C GLY A 96 14.45 4.50 23.92
N THR A 97 15.14 4.84 25.00
CA THR A 97 15.89 6.10 25.11
C THR A 97 17.03 6.23 24.09
N ASN A 98 17.64 5.12 23.69
CA ASN A 98 18.73 5.05 22.71
C ASN A 98 18.39 4.14 21.52
N CYS A 99 17.11 3.87 21.30
CA CYS A 99 16.68 2.93 20.28
C CYS A 99 16.69 3.59 18.89
N GLY A 100 17.48 3.06 17.96
CA GLY A 100 17.55 3.56 16.57
C GLY A 100 18.25 4.91 16.42
N ASP A 101 19.08 5.29 17.39
CA ASP A 101 19.80 6.57 17.38
C ASP A 101 21.00 6.59 16.42
N GLY A 102 21.43 5.44 15.90
CA GLY A 102 22.57 5.29 14.99
C GLY A 102 23.93 5.65 15.59
N VAL A 103 24.01 5.85 16.92
CA VAL A 103 25.20 6.38 17.61
C VAL A 103 25.60 5.51 18.81
N SER A 104 24.62 4.96 19.54
CA SER A 104 24.89 4.13 20.71
C SER A 104 25.34 2.73 20.30
N LEU A 105 26.48 2.28 20.85
CA LEU A 105 27.00 0.91 20.65
C LEU A 105 26.07 -0.16 21.25
N ASN A 106 25.47 0.14 22.41
CA ASN A 106 24.52 -0.73 23.08
C ASN A 106 23.15 -0.06 23.07
N GLN A 107 22.26 -0.50 22.17
CA GLN A 107 20.88 -0.02 22.12
C GLN A 107 19.96 -0.98 22.90
N THR A 108 19.07 -0.42 23.71
CA THR A 108 18.00 -1.18 24.37
C THR A 108 16.65 -0.73 23.80
N CYS A 109 15.98 -1.64 23.12
CA CYS A 109 14.69 -1.40 22.48
C CYS A 109 13.61 -2.31 23.08
N TYR A 110 12.42 -1.76 23.27
CA TYR A 110 11.21 -2.51 23.59
C TYR A 110 10.29 -2.50 22.37
N LEU A 111 9.73 -3.66 22.04
CA LEU A 111 8.75 -3.79 20.97
C LEU A 111 7.37 -3.47 21.52
N VAL A 112 6.77 -2.38 21.06
CA VAL A 112 5.34 -2.10 21.30
C VAL A 112 4.56 -2.40 20.02
N PRO A 113 3.38 -3.05 20.11
CA PRO A 113 2.55 -3.24 18.93
C PRO A 113 2.32 -1.92 18.20
N ASN A 114 2.43 -1.95 16.87
CA ASN A 114 2.06 -0.82 16.02
C ASN A 114 0.52 -0.72 16.01
N SER A 115 -0.01 -0.08 17.06
CA SER A 115 -1.43 0.11 17.34
C SER A 115 -1.79 1.61 17.38
N GLY A 116 -2.92 2.01 16.78
CA GLY A 116 -3.23 3.40 16.37
C GLY A 116 -3.77 3.61 14.94
N PRO A 117 -3.86 4.85 14.43
CA PRO A 117 -4.16 5.11 13.01
C PRO A 117 -2.98 4.73 12.11
N GLY A 118 -3.22 3.93 11.06
CA GLY A 118 -2.17 3.54 10.11
C GLY A 118 -1.30 2.36 10.55
N ASN A 119 -1.81 1.49 11.44
CA ASN A 119 -1.13 0.30 11.96
C ASN A 119 -0.78 -0.76 10.91
N PHE A 120 -0.13 -1.81 11.38
CA PHE A 120 0.00 -3.08 10.67
C PHE A 120 -1.27 -3.51 9.92
N GLY A 121 -1.11 -3.89 8.66
CA GLY A 121 -2.17 -4.35 7.77
C GLY A 121 -3.06 -3.24 7.20
N THR A 122 -2.88 -1.98 7.58
CA THR A 122 -3.65 -0.88 7.00
C THR A 122 -3.25 -0.60 5.55
N LEU A 123 -4.22 -0.34 4.68
CA LEU A 123 -3.99 0.01 3.27
C LEU A 123 -3.41 1.43 3.19
N GLN A 124 -2.29 1.58 2.48
CA GLN A 124 -1.53 2.83 2.40
C GLN A 124 -1.55 3.47 1.00
N GLY A 125 -1.90 2.72 -0.04
CA GLY A 125 -1.80 3.18 -1.43
C GLY A 125 -3.00 2.84 -2.30
N ILE A 126 -3.46 3.82 -3.07
CA ILE A 126 -4.41 3.59 -4.18
C ILE A 126 -3.61 3.05 -5.37
N SER A 127 -4.15 2.03 -6.03
CA SER A 127 -3.54 1.40 -7.20
C SER A 127 -3.30 2.41 -8.32
N PRO A 128 -2.09 2.46 -8.90
CA PRO A 128 -1.86 3.19 -10.15
C PRO A 128 -2.74 2.68 -11.30
N ASN A 129 -3.10 1.39 -11.26
CA ASN A 129 -3.96 0.74 -12.25
C ASN A 129 -5.45 1.02 -11.98
N GLY A 130 -5.80 1.43 -10.76
CA GLY A 130 -7.13 1.85 -10.34
C GLY A 130 -7.46 3.29 -10.74
N LEU A 131 -7.15 3.63 -12.00
CA LEU A 131 -7.16 4.97 -12.61
C LEU A 131 -8.15 5.96 -11.95
N PRO A 132 -7.74 7.23 -11.76
CA PRO A 132 -8.62 8.25 -11.20
C PRO A 132 -9.87 8.43 -12.06
N ARG A 133 -10.92 9.00 -11.46
CA ARG A 133 -12.11 9.37 -12.22
C ARG A 133 -11.73 10.34 -13.34
N ALA A 134 -12.04 9.93 -14.57
CA ALA A 134 -11.77 10.71 -15.76
C ALA A 134 -13.03 10.84 -16.61
N LEU A 135 -13.26 12.03 -17.16
CA LEU A 135 -14.30 12.29 -18.14
C LEU A 135 -13.65 12.67 -19.47
N GLN A 136 -14.08 12.04 -20.54
CA GLN A 136 -13.60 12.29 -21.88
C GLN A 136 -14.77 12.65 -22.78
N PHE A 137 -14.54 13.62 -23.66
CA PHE A 137 -15.51 14.11 -24.62
C PHE A 137 -14.88 14.05 -26.01
N SER A 138 -15.64 13.58 -26.99
CA SER A 138 -15.21 13.62 -28.38
C SER A 138 -16.36 14.00 -29.30
N ALA A 139 -16.01 14.63 -30.42
CA ALA A 139 -16.94 15.00 -31.46
C ALA A 139 -16.36 14.58 -32.81
N ARG A 140 -17.18 13.96 -33.65
CA ARG A 140 -16.83 13.59 -35.03
C ARG A 140 -17.85 14.18 -35.99
N PHE A 141 -17.36 14.93 -36.96
CA PHE A 141 -18.16 15.49 -38.05
C PHE A 141 -17.90 14.72 -39.34
N THR A 142 -18.96 14.40 -40.08
CA THR A 142 -18.90 13.68 -41.36
C THR A 142 -19.74 14.44 -42.38
N PHE A 143 -19.22 14.57 -43.60
CA PHE A 143 -19.79 15.35 -44.71
C PHE A 143 -19.72 14.56 -46.02
#